data_AF-A0A926AYP9-F1
#
_entry.id   AF-A0A926AYP9-F1
#
_cell.length_a   1.000
_cell.length_b   1.000
_cell.length_c   1.000
_cell.angle_alpha   90.00
_cell.angle_beta   90.00
_cell.angle_gamma   90.00
#
_symmetry.space_group_name_H-M   'P 1'
#
loop_
_entity.id
_entity.type
_entity.pdbx_description
1 polymer ?
#
loop_
_entity_poly.entity_id
_entity_poly.type
_entity_poly.pdbx_seq_one_letter_code
_entity_poly.pdbx_strand_id
1 'polypeptide(L)'
;MTDLLTLNDDAGRALACELVTELEIDGTQYGLVIPQSTPVRLMAWEGSEEESAEDALLADLDDDEIDRVFPTARAVLAEQNLKLVDSAYLLIIEGEVPNAEEAEVYSIADDEDEDGDVEEEYQLLEEFFFEDRRYGIFTPLDPVMMFVELVDDGTPRVLDPEETARLMPDFEEALLDLAE
;
A
#
# COMPACT_ATOMS: atom_id res chain seq x y z
N MET A 1 -24.77 -0.74 0.04
CA MET A 1 -24.37 -2.09 -0.41
C MET A 1 -23.04 -1.82 -1.05
N THR A 2 -21.96 -2.24 -0.41
CA THR A 2 -20.61 -2.05 -0.96
C THR A 2 -20.43 -3.10 -2.05
N ASP A 3 -20.08 -2.67 -3.25
CA ASP A 3 -19.72 -3.58 -4.33
C ASP A 3 -18.30 -4.09 -4.08
N LEU A 4 -18.18 -5.42 -4.01
CA LEU A 4 -16.92 -6.09 -3.71
C LEU A 4 -16.29 -6.63 -4.97
N LEU A 5 -15.00 -6.40 -5.09
CA LEU A 5 -14.18 -6.81 -6.21
C LEU A 5 -13.03 -7.68 -5.71
N THR A 6 -12.54 -8.59 -6.55
CA THR A 6 -11.34 -9.37 -6.25
C THR A 6 -10.35 -9.18 -7.37
N LEU A 7 -9.21 -8.58 -7.04
CA LEU A 7 -8.08 -8.43 -7.95
C LEU A 7 -7.21 -9.68 -7.85
N ASN A 8 -6.69 -10.13 -8.98
CA ASN A 8 -5.80 -11.29 -9.04
C ASN A 8 -4.57 -10.92 -9.84
N ASP A 9 -3.40 -11.33 -9.37
CA ASP A 9 -2.16 -11.17 -10.11
C ASP A 9 -1.79 -12.43 -10.90
N ASP A 10 -0.70 -12.35 -11.65
CA ASP A 10 -0.18 -13.45 -12.47
C ASP A 10 0.31 -14.66 -11.65
N ALA A 11 0.58 -14.47 -10.35
CA ALA A 11 0.95 -15.53 -9.41
C ALA A 11 -0.28 -16.27 -8.84
N GLY A 12 -1.50 -15.79 -9.13
CA GLY A 12 -2.74 -16.34 -8.61
C GLY A 12 -3.01 -15.96 -7.15
N ARG A 13 -2.33 -14.93 -6.63
CA ARG A 13 -2.70 -14.29 -5.37
C ARG A 13 -3.97 -13.47 -5.60
N ALA A 14 -4.69 -13.17 -4.53
CA ALA A 14 -5.93 -12.42 -4.58
C ALA A 14 -5.92 -11.28 -3.57
N LEU A 15 -6.51 -10.15 -3.94
CA LEU A 15 -6.75 -8.99 -3.08
C LEU A 15 -8.23 -8.60 -3.16
N ALA A 16 -8.90 -8.63 -2.01
CA ALA A 16 -10.28 -8.21 -1.89
C ALA A 16 -10.36 -6.68 -1.76
N CYS A 17 -11.20 -6.06 -2.57
CA CYS A 17 -11.35 -4.62 -2.62
C CYS A 17 -12.83 -4.21 -2.56
N GLU A 18 -13.06 -2.99 -2.09
CA GLU A 18 -14.31 -2.27 -2.23
C GLU A 18 -14.24 -1.34 -3.43
N LEU A 19 -15.27 -1.38 -4.29
CA LEU A 19 -15.45 -0.44 -5.37
C LEU A 19 -15.99 0.88 -4.80
N VAL A 20 -15.16 1.92 -4.89
CA VAL A 20 -15.49 3.27 -4.42
C VAL A 20 -16.38 3.98 -5.43
N THR A 21 -15.97 3.97 -6.70
CA THR A 21 -16.73 4.55 -7.81
C THR A 21 -16.35 3.91 -9.14
N GLU A 22 -17.24 4.04 -10.12
CA GLU A 22 -17.01 3.70 -11.52
C GLU A 22 -16.76 4.98 -12.33
N LEU A 23 -15.93 4.88 -13.36
CA LEU A 23 -15.54 5.95 -14.27
C LEU A 23 -15.68 5.46 -15.71
N GLU A 24 -16.17 6.30 -16.63
CA GLU A 24 -16.17 6.00 -18.06
C GLU A 24 -15.22 6.95 -18.78
N ILE A 25 -14.18 6.41 -19.42
CA ILE A 25 -13.21 7.19 -20.20
C ILE A 25 -13.12 6.58 -21.59
N ASP A 26 -13.40 7.39 -22.62
CA ASP A 26 -13.44 6.97 -24.02
C ASP A 26 -14.27 5.69 -24.30
N GLY A 27 -15.34 5.49 -23.53
CA GLY A 27 -16.23 4.33 -23.62
C GLY A 27 -15.67 3.05 -22.98
N THR A 28 -14.55 3.14 -22.26
CA THR A 28 -14.01 2.07 -21.42
C THR A 28 -14.43 2.32 -19.97
N GLN A 29 -14.90 1.27 -19.29
CA GLN A 29 -15.31 1.33 -17.89
C GLN A 29 -14.11 1.06 -16.99
N TYR A 30 -13.90 1.93 -16.01
CA TYR A 30 -12.88 1.81 -14.98
C TYR A 30 -13.52 1.88 -13.60
N GLY A 31 -12.82 1.37 -12.60
CA GLY A 31 -13.19 1.46 -11.20
C GLY A 31 -12.05 2.04 -10.38
N LEU A 32 -12.41 2.86 -9.39
CA LEU A 32 -11.53 3.21 -8.29
C LEU A 32 -11.83 2.27 -7.13
N VAL A 33 -10.82 1.54 -6.67
CA VAL A 33 -10.99 0.54 -5.62
C VAL A 33 -10.03 0.78 -4.46
N ILE A 34 -10.46 0.36 -3.26
CA ILE A 34 -9.63 0.36 -2.05
C ILE A 34 -9.55 -1.06 -1.47
N PRO A 35 -8.39 -1.51 -0.97
CA PRO A 35 -8.26 -2.79 -0.27
C PRO A 35 -9.20 -2.89 0.95
N GLN A 36 -9.81 -4.06 1.16
CA GLN A 36 -10.60 -4.32 2.37
C GLN A 36 -9.74 -4.54 3.63
N SER A 37 -8.49 -4.96 3.43
CA SER A 37 -7.52 -5.20 4.48
C SER A 37 -6.47 -4.11 4.45
N THR A 38 -5.90 -3.80 5.62
CA THR A 38 -4.92 -2.72 5.79
C THR A 38 -3.65 -3.01 4.99
N PRO A 39 -3.30 -2.19 3.99
CA PRO A 39 -2.02 -2.30 3.29
C PRO A 39 -0.85 -2.02 4.22
N VAL A 40 0.29 -2.66 3.97
CA VAL A 40 1.52 -2.38 4.71
C VAL A 40 2.75 -2.33 3.81
N ARG A 41 3.75 -1.57 4.24
CA ARG A 41 5.10 -1.55 3.67
C ARG A 41 6.10 -2.07 4.70
N LEU A 42 7.12 -2.79 4.21
CA LEU A 42 8.29 -3.15 4.99
C LEU A 42 9.40 -2.18 4.61
N MET A 43 9.98 -1.50 5.59
CA MET A 43 11.06 -0.56 5.37
C MET A 43 12.19 -0.85 6.34
N ALA A 44 13.42 -0.54 5.94
CA ALA A 44 14.59 -0.62 6.80
C ALA A 44 15.03 0.77 7.24
N TRP A 45 15.56 0.86 8.46
CA TRP A 45 16.28 2.06 8.85
C TRP A 45 17.66 2.11 8.18
N GLU A 46 17.98 3.26 7.61
CA GLU A 46 19.27 3.67 7.11
C GLU A 46 19.85 4.74 8.02
N GLY A 47 21.09 4.55 8.46
CA GLY A 47 21.76 5.44 9.40
C GLY A 47 22.52 4.68 10.48
N SER A 48 23.37 5.40 11.20
CA SER A 48 24.10 4.83 12.35
C SER A 48 23.25 4.88 13.62
N GLU A 49 23.48 3.99 14.58
CA GLU A 49 22.78 3.95 15.89
C GLU A 49 22.85 5.27 16.71
N GLU A 50 23.59 6.27 16.23
CA GLU A 50 23.81 7.58 16.85
C GLU A 50 22.83 8.67 16.38
N GLU A 51 22.03 8.42 15.34
CA GLU A 51 20.99 9.35 14.88
C GLU A 51 19.70 9.15 15.69
N SER A 52 19.08 10.25 16.12
CA SER A 52 17.80 10.22 16.83
C SER A 52 16.74 9.52 15.95
N ALA A 53 15.76 8.85 16.54
CA ALA A 53 14.72 8.14 15.78
C ALA A 53 13.94 9.05 14.80
N GLU A 54 13.97 10.37 15.04
CA GLU A 54 13.41 11.42 14.19
C GLU A 54 14.26 11.79 12.96
N ASP A 55 15.55 11.43 12.92
CA ASP A 55 16.50 11.70 11.82
C ASP A 55 16.87 10.43 11.03
N ALA A 56 16.40 9.26 11.45
CA ALA A 56 16.76 8.01 10.81
C ALA A 56 16.02 7.87 9.47
N LEU A 57 16.77 7.75 8.38
CA LEU A 57 16.22 7.57 7.04
C LEU A 57 15.54 6.20 6.95
N LEU A 58 14.36 6.13 6.37
CA LEU A 58 13.69 4.88 6.05
C LEU A 58 13.89 4.61 4.57
N ALA A 59 14.25 3.38 4.24
CA ALA A 59 14.41 2.93 2.86
C ALA A 59 13.48 1.77 2.55
N ASP A 60 12.89 1.82 1.37
CA ASP A 60 12.14 0.72 0.80
C ASP A 60 13.02 -0.51 0.54
N LEU A 61 12.37 -1.66 0.54
CA LEU A 61 13.01 -2.95 0.33
C LEU A 61 12.72 -3.46 -1.08
N ASP A 62 13.73 -4.04 -1.74
CA ASP A 62 13.51 -4.81 -2.95
C ASP A 62 12.83 -6.16 -2.65
N ASP A 63 12.25 -6.79 -3.68
CA ASP A 63 11.53 -8.06 -3.57
C ASP A 63 12.36 -9.18 -2.91
N ASP A 64 13.66 -9.28 -3.23
CA ASP A 64 14.53 -10.31 -2.64
C ASP A 64 14.75 -10.06 -1.15
N GLU A 65 14.80 -8.81 -0.71
CA GLU A 65 14.92 -8.45 0.71
C GLU A 65 13.60 -8.65 1.46
N ILE A 66 12.47 -8.26 0.86
CA ILE A 66 11.14 -8.55 1.39
C ILE A 66 11.00 -10.06 1.64
N ASP A 67 11.31 -10.91 0.66
CA ASP A 67 11.23 -12.36 0.78
C ASP A 67 12.07 -12.92 1.95
N ARG A 68 13.24 -12.32 2.21
CA ARG A 68 14.14 -12.70 3.30
C ARG A 68 13.55 -12.35 4.67
N VAL A 69 12.99 -11.16 4.81
CA VAL A 69 12.52 -10.65 6.12
C VAL A 69 11.07 -11.02 6.43
N PHE A 70 10.26 -11.36 5.41
CA PHE A 70 8.83 -11.66 5.52
C PHE A 70 8.49 -12.69 6.60
N PRO A 71 9.21 -13.83 6.76
CA PRO A 71 8.91 -14.80 7.81
C PRO A 71 9.04 -14.21 9.22
N THR A 72 10.00 -13.30 9.42
CA THR A 72 10.23 -12.62 10.71
C THR A 72 9.17 -11.57 10.95
N ALA A 73 8.90 -10.72 9.95
CA ALA A 73 7.83 -9.71 9.99
C ALA A 73 6.45 -10.34 10.33
N ARG A 74 6.15 -11.48 9.69
CA ARG A 74 4.94 -12.24 9.96
C ARG A 74 4.90 -12.81 11.38
N ALA A 75 6.03 -13.24 11.93
CA ALA A 75 6.11 -13.81 13.27
C ALA A 75 5.86 -12.75 14.35
N VAL A 76 6.44 -11.56 14.20
CA VAL A 76 6.27 -10.47 15.18
C VAL A 76 4.84 -9.92 15.20
N LEU A 77 4.21 -9.73 14.03
CA LEU A 77 2.80 -9.33 13.95
C LEU A 77 1.85 -10.37 14.55
N ALA A 78 2.17 -11.66 14.42
CA ALA A 78 1.36 -12.72 14.99
C ALA A 78 1.30 -12.66 16.53
N GLU A 79 2.29 -12.06 17.20
CA GLU A 79 2.26 -11.83 18.66
C GLU A 79 1.16 -10.84 19.04
N GLN A 80 0.77 -9.96 18.12
CA GLN A 80 -0.33 -8.99 18.27
C GLN A 80 -1.68 -9.50 17.71
N ASN A 81 -1.78 -10.77 17.29
CA ASN A 81 -2.92 -11.33 16.54
C ASN A 81 -3.16 -10.65 15.17
N LEU A 82 -2.14 -10.06 14.58
CA LEU A 82 -2.15 -9.55 13.21
C LEU A 82 -1.54 -10.59 12.28
N LYS A 83 -2.14 -10.80 11.11
CA LYS A 83 -1.64 -11.74 10.12
C LYS A 83 -1.18 -10.98 8.88
N LEU A 84 0.13 -10.96 8.67
CA LEU A 84 0.73 -10.49 7.42
C LEU A 84 0.44 -11.48 6.29
N VAL A 85 -0.06 -10.96 5.17
CA VAL A 85 -0.38 -11.71 3.96
C VAL A 85 0.28 -11.04 2.78
N ASP A 86 1.01 -11.83 1.99
CA ASP A 86 1.43 -11.45 0.65
C ASP A 86 0.26 -11.69 -0.31
N SER A 87 -0.45 -10.60 -0.64
CA SER A 87 -1.65 -10.62 -1.47
C SER A 87 -1.33 -10.21 -2.91
N ALA A 88 -2.34 -10.15 -3.78
CA ALA A 88 -2.10 -9.59 -5.11
C ALA A 88 -1.74 -8.11 -4.96
N TYR A 89 -0.65 -7.68 -5.61
CA TYR A 89 -0.17 -6.29 -5.68
C TYR A 89 0.32 -5.64 -4.38
N LEU A 90 -0.19 -6.02 -3.21
CA LEU A 90 0.12 -5.41 -1.92
C LEU A 90 0.45 -6.44 -0.84
N LEU A 91 1.29 -6.07 0.12
CA LEU A 91 1.30 -6.70 1.44
C LEU A 91 0.14 -6.13 2.25
N ILE A 92 -0.61 -7.01 2.93
CA ILE A 92 -1.75 -6.60 3.76
C ILE A 92 -1.71 -7.26 5.14
N ILE A 93 -2.39 -6.64 6.09
CA ILE A 93 -2.65 -7.20 7.41
C ILE A 93 -4.13 -7.57 7.55
N GLU A 94 -4.37 -8.82 7.94
CA GLU A 94 -5.66 -9.27 8.46
C GLU A 94 -5.65 -9.20 9.99
N GLY A 95 -6.58 -8.45 10.58
CA GLY A 95 -6.69 -8.26 12.02
C GLY A 95 -7.25 -6.89 12.36
N GLU A 96 -7.33 -6.58 13.65
CA GLU A 96 -7.71 -5.25 14.13
C GLU A 96 -6.44 -4.43 14.37
N VAL A 97 -6.11 -3.55 13.43
CA VAL A 97 -4.95 -2.65 13.52
C VAL A 97 -5.25 -1.57 14.57
N PRO A 98 -4.32 -1.29 15.50
CA PRO A 98 -4.50 -0.23 16.49
C PRO A 98 -4.54 1.15 15.80
N ASN A 99 -5.29 2.09 16.38
CA ASN A 99 -5.25 3.48 15.89
C ASN A 99 -3.86 4.07 16.11
N ALA A 100 -3.38 4.87 15.16
CA ALA A 100 -2.10 5.54 15.27
C ALA A 100 -2.03 6.50 16.47
N GLU A 101 -0.96 6.38 17.26
CA GLU A 101 -0.53 7.39 18.23
C GLU A 101 0.50 8.33 17.59
N GLU A 102 0.56 9.60 18.01
CA GLU A 102 1.51 10.59 17.47
C GLU A 102 2.98 10.13 17.53
N ALA A 103 3.33 9.28 18.50
CA ALA A 103 4.68 8.75 18.66
C ALA A 103 5.02 7.60 17.68
N GLU A 104 4.02 7.08 16.98
CA GLU A 104 4.13 5.97 16.01
C GLU A 104 4.00 6.46 14.58
N VAL A 105 3.74 7.77 14.37
CA VAL A 105 3.60 8.37 13.03
C VAL A 105 4.95 8.88 12.54
N TYR A 106 5.31 8.45 11.34
CA TYR A 106 6.52 8.85 10.63
C TYR A 106 6.13 9.54 9.33
N SER A 107 6.73 10.70 9.06
CA SER A 107 6.69 11.35 7.75
C SER A 107 7.85 10.81 6.93
N ILE A 108 7.53 10.23 5.77
CA ILE A 108 8.51 9.60 4.88
C ILE A 108 8.41 10.31 3.54
N ALA A 109 9.55 10.72 2.99
CA ALA A 109 9.58 11.34 1.67
C ALA A 109 9.05 10.37 0.61
N ASP A 110 8.22 10.87 -0.28
CA ASP A 110 7.70 10.08 -1.40
C ASP A 110 8.82 9.91 -2.46
N ASP A 111 9.28 8.68 -2.67
CA ASP A 111 10.34 8.36 -3.65
C ASP A 111 9.91 8.64 -5.12
N GLU A 112 8.61 8.81 -5.39
CA GLU A 112 8.10 9.15 -6.73
C GLU A 112 8.06 10.67 -6.98
N ASP A 113 8.23 11.50 -5.94
CA ASP A 113 8.29 12.96 -6.05
C ASP A 113 9.72 13.46 -6.32
N GLU A 114 9.99 13.91 -7.55
CA GLU A 114 11.32 14.36 -7.99
C GLU A 114 11.86 15.58 -7.20
N ASP A 115 10.99 16.37 -6.58
CA ASP A 115 11.36 17.54 -5.77
C ASP A 115 11.50 17.20 -4.27
N GLY A 116 11.01 16.02 -3.84
CA GLY A 116 11.08 15.54 -2.46
C GLY A 116 10.30 16.40 -1.47
N ASP A 117 9.35 17.19 -1.97
CA ASP A 117 8.55 18.14 -1.18
C ASP A 117 7.26 17.48 -0.65
N VAL A 118 6.93 16.27 -1.13
CA VAL A 118 5.79 15.47 -0.68
C VAL A 118 6.26 14.43 0.32
N GLU A 119 5.72 14.50 1.53
CA GLU A 119 5.91 13.51 2.58
C GLU A 119 4.58 12.78 2.81
N GLU A 120 4.63 11.44 2.80
CA GLU A 120 3.52 10.58 3.17
C GLU A 120 3.62 10.20 4.66
N GLU A 121 2.49 10.14 5.36
CA GLU A 121 2.45 9.75 6.77
C GLU A 121 2.16 8.25 6.94
N TYR A 122 3.00 7.59 7.73
CA TYR A 122 2.92 6.16 8.03
C TYR A 122 2.83 5.91 9.53
N GLN A 123 1.99 4.97 9.94
CA GLN A 123 2.00 4.42 11.30
C GLN A 123 2.93 3.20 11.35
N LEU A 124 3.90 3.22 12.26
CA LEU A 124 4.69 2.06 12.65
C LEU A 124 3.84 1.09 13.49
N LEU A 125 3.70 -0.15 13.03
CA LEU A 125 2.94 -1.19 13.71
C LEU A 125 3.81 -2.08 14.60
N GLU A 126 5.03 -2.37 14.14
CA GLU A 126 5.99 -3.19 14.87
C GLU A 126 7.40 -3.00 14.28
N GLU A 127 8.42 -3.07 15.13
CA GLU A 127 9.82 -3.11 14.73
C GLU A 127 10.42 -4.49 14.98
N PHE A 128 11.36 -4.89 14.12
CA PHE A 128 12.08 -6.14 14.30
C PHE A 128 13.51 -6.04 13.77
N PHE A 129 14.34 -6.98 14.20
CA PHE A 129 15.72 -7.09 13.74
C PHE A 129 15.90 -8.36 12.91
N PHE A 130 16.63 -8.23 11.81
CA PHE A 130 17.07 -9.33 10.98
C PHE A 130 18.52 -9.09 10.54
N GLU A 131 19.41 -10.04 10.82
CA GLU A 131 20.85 -9.94 10.50
C GLU A 131 21.50 -8.62 10.95
N ASP A 132 21.22 -8.19 12.17
CA ASP A 132 21.71 -6.93 12.79
C ASP A 132 21.23 -5.63 12.12
N ARG A 133 20.29 -5.70 11.16
CA ARG A 133 19.60 -4.55 10.59
C ARG A 133 18.20 -4.41 11.19
N ARG A 134 17.77 -3.16 11.43
CA ARG A 134 16.46 -2.82 11.97
C ARG A 134 15.46 -2.61 10.84
N TYR A 135 14.29 -3.20 10.97
CA TYR A 135 13.18 -3.16 10.01
C TYR A 135 11.88 -2.82 10.72
N GLY A 136 11.02 -2.08 10.02
CA GLY A 136 9.70 -1.70 10.52
C GLY A 136 8.60 -2.15 9.59
N ILE A 137 7.43 -2.40 10.16
CA ILE A 137 6.20 -2.69 9.43
C ILE A 137 5.29 -1.50 9.56
N PHE A 138 4.96 -0.87 8.45
CA PHE A 138 4.25 0.40 8.44
C PHE A 138 2.94 0.28 7.67
N THR A 139 1.90 0.96 8.11
CA THR A 139 0.69 1.19 7.30
C THR A 139 0.62 2.67 6.91
N PRO A 140 0.31 2.99 5.64
CA PRO A 140 -0.01 4.37 5.29
C PRO A 140 -1.23 4.83 6.08
N LEU A 141 -1.24 6.09 6.52
CA LEU A 141 -2.42 6.70 7.14
C LEU A 141 -3.48 7.05 6.09
N ASP A 142 -3.05 7.41 4.88
CA ASP A 142 -3.95 7.63 3.76
C ASP A 142 -4.37 6.32 3.09
N PRO A 143 -5.63 6.20 2.64
CA PRO A 143 -6.11 5.00 1.95
C PRO A 143 -5.39 4.75 0.63
N VAL A 144 -4.88 3.53 0.45
CA VAL A 144 -4.32 3.09 -0.84
C VAL A 144 -5.44 2.89 -1.85
N MET A 145 -5.44 3.69 -2.91
CA MET A 145 -6.40 3.64 -4.01
C MET A 145 -5.75 3.02 -5.25
N MET A 146 -6.50 2.18 -5.97
CA MET A 146 -6.03 1.55 -7.21
C MET A 146 -7.07 1.75 -8.32
N PHE A 147 -6.59 2.04 -9.52
CA PHE A 147 -7.44 2.07 -10.72
C PHE A 147 -7.45 0.71 -11.40
N VAL A 148 -8.63 0.27 -11.79
CA VAL A 148 -8.84 -1.00 -12.49
C VAL A 148 -9.72 -0.80 -13.71
N GLU A 149 -9.42 -1.52 -14.79
CA GLU A 149 -10.33 -1.65 -15.92
C GLU A 149 -11.41 -2.69 -15.58
N LEU A 150 -12.68 -2.33 -15.77
CA LEU A 150 -13.82 -3.20 -15.56
C LEU A 150 -14.13 -3.95 -16.85
N VAL A 151 -13.62 -5.16 -16.97
CA VAL A 151 -13.74 -5.99 -18.18
C VAL A 151 -15.07 -6.74 -18.20
N ASP A 152 -15.69 -6.87 -19.38
CA ASP A 152 -16.99 -7.54 -19.59
C ASP A 152 -17.03 -9.02 -19.12
N ASP A 153 -15.88 -9.68 -18.97
CA ASP A 153 -15.80 -11.07 -18.49
C ASP A 153 -15.98 -11.17 -16.95
N GLY A 154 -16.07 -10.03 -16.28
CA GLY A 154 -16.33 -9.90 -14.84
C GLY A 154 -15.07 -9.98 -13.97
N THR A 155 -13.87 -10.10 -14.57
CA THR A 155 -12.61 -10.05 -13.82
C THR A 155 -11.94 -8.70 -14.09
N PRO A 156 -11.85 -7.80 -13.10
CA PRO A 156 -11.17 -6.53 -13.29
C PRO A 156 -9.69 -6.73 -13.57
N ARG A 157 -9.12 -5.83 -14.36
CA ARG A 157 -7.69 -5.80 -14.66
C ARG A 157 -7.06 -4.59 -13.97
N VAL A 158 -6.03 -4.81 -13.17
CA VAL A 158 -5.23 -3.72 -12.62
C VAL A 158 -4.44 -3.06 -13.75
N LEU A 159 -4.39 -1.74 -13.74
CA LEU A 159 -3.62 -0.96 -14.70
C LEU A 159 -2.15 -0.93 -14.27
N ASP A 160 -1.24 -1.20 -15.20
CA ASP A 160 0.18 -1.05 -14.95
C ASP A 160 0.56 0.43 -14.73
N PRO A 161 1.67 0.74 -14.04
CA PRO A 161 2.04 2.12 -13.70
C PRO A 161 2.09 3.08 -14.91
N GLU A 162 2.61 2.61 -16.05
CA GLU A 162 2.65 3.42 -17.29
C GLU A 162 1.26 3.73 -17.85
N GLU A 163 0.30 2.80 -17.72
CA GLU A 163 -1.07 3.03 -18.15
C GLU A 163 -1.80 3.99 -17.21
N THR A 164 -1.63 3.81 -15.90
CA THR A 164 -2.19 4.67 -14.86
C THR A 164 -1.70 6.10 -15.03
N ALA A 165 -0.39 6.31 -15.16
CA ALA A 165 0.19 7.65 -15.36
C ALA A 165 -0.34 8.34 -16.62
N ARG A 166 -0.57 7.58 -17.71
CA ARG A 166 -1.13 8.12 -18.95
C ARG A 166 -2.59 8.55 -18.79
N LEU A 167 -3.38 7.79 -18.03
CA LEU A 167 -4.82 8.01 -17.84
C LEU A 167 -5.15 8.92 -16.65
N MET A 168 -4.17 9.22 -15.79
CA MET A 168 -4.36 10.04 -14.59
C MET A 168 -5.09 11.37 -14.86
N PRO A 169 -4.75 12.16 -15.91
CA PRO A 169 -5.46 13.41 -16.18
C PRO A 169 -6.96 13.21 -16.45
N ASP A 170 -7.31 12.12 -17.13
CA ASP A 170 -8.70 11.78 -17.44
C ASP A 170 -9.43 11.24 -16.19
N PHE A 171 -8.74 10.47 -15.34
CA PHE A 171 -9.27 10.04 -14.05
C PHE A 171 -9.57 11.23 -13.12
N GLU A 172 -8.65 12.20 -13.03
CA GLU A 172 -8.84 13.41 -12.23
C GLU A 172 -10.03 14.23 -12.72
N GLU A 173 -10.16 14.45 -14.03
CA GLU A 173 -11.30 15.15 -14.62
C GLU A 173 -12.63 14.43 -14.29
N ALA A 174 -12.68 13.11 -14.49
CA ALA A 174 -13.88 12.32 -14.22
C ALA A 174 -14.26 12.29 -12.73
N LEU A 175 -13.28 12.25 -11.82
CA LEU A 175 -13.52 12.29 -10.37
C LEU A 175 -14.04 13.66 -9.91
N LEU A 176 -13.55 14.75 -10.51
CA LEU A 176 -14.04 16.10 -10.22
C LEU A 176 -15.50 16.27 -10.65
N ASP A 177 -15.85 15.80 -11.86
CA ASP A 177 -17.23 15.86 -12.39
C ASP A 177 -18.23 15.09 -11.51
N LEU A 178 -17.79 14.00 -10.86
CA LEU A 178 -18.62 13.22 -9.93
C LEU A 178 -18.84 13.93 -8.58
N ALA A 179 -17.96 14.85 -8.20
CA ALA A 179 -18.02 15.56 -6.93
C ALA A 179 -18.95 16.80 -6.96
N GLU A 180 -19.41 17.21 -8.15
CA GLU A 180 -20.34 18.33 -8.37
C GLU A 180 -21.84 17.95 -8.23
#